data_AF-A0A950ECZ6-F1
#
_entry.id   AF-A0A950ECZ6-F1
#
_cell.length_a   1.000
_cell.length_b   1.000
_cell.length_c   1.000
_cell.angle_alpha   90.00
_cell.angle_beta   90.00
_cell.angle_gamma   90.00
#
_symmetry.space_group_name_H-M   'P 1'
#
loop_
_entity.id
_entity.type
_entity.pdbx_description
1 polymer ?
#
loop_
_entity_poly.entity_id
_entity_poly.type
_entity_poly.pdbx_seq_one_letter_code
_entity_poly.pdbx_strand_id
1 'polypeptide(L)'
;MVAYNFIFIGLLFVGAVAFALAPLFVVWLIAPRKGSLAKGDIYECGVRTHGETWIRFRIQYYIYALMFVVFDIETVFLYPWAVSYAGLGTFALVEMIVFLVILLFGLVYAWAKGVLRWV
;
A
#
# COMPACT_ATOMS: atom_id res chain seq x y z
N MET A 1 -7.81 -23.12 -20.22
CA MET A 1 -8.45 -22.84 -18.92
C MET A 1 -7.88 -21.60 -18.25
N VAL A 2 -6.55 -21.48 -18.09
CA VAL A 2 -5.88 -20.32 -17.47
C VAL A 2 -6.16 -18.97 -18.18
N ALA A 3 -6.13 -18.91 -19.51
CA ALA A 3 -6.39 -17.67 -20.26
C ALA A 3 -7.83 -17.13 -20.07
N TYR A 4 -8.82 -18.02 -19.94
CA TYR A 4 -10.21 -17.62 -19.66
C TYR A 4 -10.34 -16.97 -18.27
N ASN A 5 -9.54 -17.41 -17.30
CA ASN A 5 -9.53 -16.82 -15.96
C ASN A 5 -9.02 -15.37 -15.99
N PHE A 6 -8.00 -15.07 -16.80
CA PHE A 6 -7.49 -13.70 -16.93
C PHE A 6 -8.45 -12.77 -17.68
N ILE A 7 -9.16 -13.28 -18.70
CA ILE A 7 -10.23 -12.52 -19.37
C ILE A 7 -11.35 -12.19 -18.37
N PHE A 8 -11.75 -13.16 -17.55
CA PHE A 8 -12.75 -12.95 -16.51
C PHE A 8 -12.30 -11.91 -15.47
N ILE A 9 -11.06 -11.98 -15.01
CA ILE A 9 -10.47 -10.96 -14.11
C ILE A 9 -10.47 -9.58 -14.78
N GLY A 10 -10.09 -9.49 -16.06
CA GLY A 10 -10.10 -8.25 -16.82
C GLY A 10 -11.51 -7.65 -16.93
N LEU A 11 -12.52 -8.48 -17.20
CA LEU A 11 -13.92 -8.06 -17.24
C LEU A 11 -14.39 -7.54 -15.88
N LEU A 12 -14.05 -8.22 -14.78
CA LEU A 12 -14.36 -7.75 -13.43
C LEU A 12 -13.66 -6.43 -13.10
N PHE A 13 -12.40 -6.26 -13.52
CA PHE A 13 -11.67 -5.00 -13.33
C PHE A 13 -12.34 -3.83 -14.06
N VAL A 14 -12.72 -4.03 -15.32
CA VAL A 14 -13.47 -3.02 -16.09
C VAL A 14 -14.81 -2.72 -15.43
N GLY A 15 -15.52 -3.76 -14.97
CA GLY A 15 -16.76 -3.61 -14.22
C GLY A 15 -16.59 -2.81 -12.93
N ALA A 16 -15.52 -3.06 -12.16
CA ALA A 16 -15.22 -2.34 -10.93
C ALA A 16 -14.90 -0.86 -11.18
N VAL A 17 -14.10 -0.56 -12.21
CA VAL A 17 -13.81 0.82 -12.62
C VAL A 17 -15.07 1.52 -13.09
N ALA A 18 -15.89 0.86 -13.94
CA ALA A 18 -17.16 1.41 -14.39
C ALA A 18 -18.11 1.68 -13.22
N PHE A 19 -18.19 0.77 -12.26
CA PHE A 19 -19.01 0.94 -11.06
C PHE A 19 -18.53 2.10 -10.18
N ALA A 20 -17.21 2.29 -10.02
CA ALA A 20 -16.66 3.42 -9.28
C ALA A 20 -16.89 4.77 -9.99
N LEU A 21 -16.80 4.79 -11.33
CA LEU A 21 -16.91 6.02 -12.11
C LEU A 21 -18.35 6.39 -12.47
N ALA A 22 -19.26 5.43 -12.61
CA ALA A 22 -20.64 5.69 -13.02
C ALA A 22 -21.39 6.67 -12.09
N PRO A 23 -21.33 6.55 -10.75
CA PRO A 23 -21.94 7.52 -9.84
C PRO A 23 -21.30 8.91 -9.98
N LEU A 24 -19.97 8.99 -10.13
CA LEU A 24 -19.27 10.26 -10.34
C LEU A 24 -19.70 10.92 -11.67
N PHE A 25 -19.89 10.14 -12.72
CA PHE A 25 -20.39 10.61 -14.01
C PHE A 25 -21.83 11.13 -13.91
N VAL A 26 -22.71 10.42 -13.20
CA VAL A 26 -24.09 10.85 -12.96
C VAL A 26 -24.12 12.15 -12.16
N VAL A 27 -23.33 12.26 -11.09
CA VAL A 27 -23.20 13.50 -10.32
C VAL A 27 -22.66 14.62 -11.21
N TRP A 28 -21.64 14.37 -12.03
CA TRP A 28 -21.11 15.36 -12.95
C TRP A 28 -22.14 15.90 -13.95
N LEU A 29 -23.09 15.06 -14.37
CA LEU A 29 -24.17 15.42 -15.31
C LEU A 29 -25.31 16.21 -14.65
N ILE A 30 -25.74 15.81 -13.44
CA ILE A 30 -26.98 16.30 -12.80
C ILE A 30 -26.70 17.36 -11.72
N ALA A 31 -25.50 17.40 -11.12
CA ALA A 31 -25.22 18.27 -9.99
C ALA A 31 -25.27 19.76 -10.34
N PRO A 32 -25.89 20.61 -9.49
CA PRO A 32 -25.88 22.06 -9.66
C PRO A 32 -24.47 22.64 -9.59
N ARG A 33 -24.01 23.27 -10.68
CA ARG A 33 -22.69 23.91 -10.76
C ARG A 33 -22.76 25.36 -10.28
N LYS A 34 -22.81 25.56 -8.95
CA LYS A 34 -22.73 26.90 -8.34
C LYS A 34 -21.40 27.07 -7.59
N GLY A 35 -20.38 27.52 -8.32
CA GLY A 35 -19.09 27.91 -7.74
C GLY A 35 -19.19 29.27 -7.04
N SER A 36 -18.44 29.44 -5.94
CA SER A 36 -18.17 30.74 -5.33
C SER A 36 -16.74 30.74 -4.83
N LEU A 37 -16.12 31.91 -4.69
CA LEU A 37 -14.76 32.03 -4.15
C LEU A 37 -14.63 31.39 -2.77
N ALA A 38 -15.67 31.50 -1.94
CA ALA A 38 -15.70 30.87 -0.61
C ALA A 38 -15.81 29.34 -0.65
N LYS A 39 -16.50 28.74 -1.65
CA LYS A 39 -16.60 27.27 -1.79
C LYS A 39 -15.32 26.62 -2.28
N GLY A 40 -14.49 27.36 -3.01
CA GLY A 40 -13.20 26.90 -3.51
C GLY A 40 -12.03 27.23 -2.57
N ASP A 41 -12.29 27.88 -1.44
CA ASP A 41 -11.26 28.23 -0.47
C ASP A 41 -10.88 27.02 0.40
N ILE A 42 -9.67 27.03 0.95
CA ILE A 42 -9.20 25.96 1.83
C ILE A 42 -9.98 26.04 3.15
N TYR A 43 -10.39 24.87 3.64
CA TYR A 43 -11.10 24.78 4.92
C TYR A 43 -10.16 25.09 6.09
N GLU A 44 -10.47 26.15 6.84
CA GLU A 44 -9.78 26.54 8.07
C GLU A 44 -10.81 27.04 9.10
N CYS A 45 -11.84 26.24 9.40
CA CYS A 45 -12.86 26.54 10.41
C CYS A 45 -13.57 27.92 10.28
N GLY A 46 -13.60 28.49 9.07
CA GLY A 46 -14.22 29.79 8.78
C GLY A 46 -13.28 31.00 8.79
N VAL A 47 -11.98 30.81 9.04
CA VAL A 47 -10.96 31.85 8.87
C VAL A 47 -10.20 31.67 7.56
N ARG A 48 -9.47 32.69 7.14
CA ARG A 48 -8.55 32.57 5.99
C ARG A 48 -7.32 31.79 6.43
N THR A 49 -6.83 30.92 5.55
CA THR A 49 -5.56 30.24 5.76
C THR A 49 -4.43 31.27 5.81
N HIS A 50 -3.53 31.10 6.77
CA HIS A 50 -2.36 31.97 6.96
C HIS A 50 -1.12 31.11 7.11
N GLY A 51 -0.03 31.51 6.45
CA GLY A 51 1.28 30.85 6.55
C GLY A 51 1.59 29.87 5.43
N GLU A 52 2.80 29.32 5.47
CA GLU A 52 3.25 28.29 4.54
C GLU A 52 2.64 26.94 4.91
N THR A 53 2.13 26.22 3.91
CA THR A 53 1.54 24.88 4.06
C THR A 53 2.59 23.77 4.10
N TRP A 54 3.86 24.10 3.86
CA TRP A 54 4.97 23.14 3.85
C TRP A 54 5.40 22.79 5.26
N ILE A 55 4.84 21.69 5.76
CA ILE A 55 5.31 21.06 7.00
C ILE A 55 6.43 20.05 6.70
N ARG A 56 7.41 19.98 7.59
CA ARG A 56 8.40 18.91 7.55
C ARG A 56 7.73 17.60 7.96
N PHE A 57 7.46 16.75 6.97
CA PHE A 57 6.96 15.41 7.25
C PHE A 57 7.93 14.64 8.15
N ARG A 58 7.34 13.91 9.09
CA ARG A 58 8.07 13.07 10.04
C ARG A 58 8.85 11.98 9.29
N ILE A 59 10.12 11.78 9.62
CA ILE A 59 10.96 10.76 8.97
C ILE A 59 10.43 9.34 9.18
N GLN A 60 9.62 9.14 10.23
CA GLN A 60 8.95 7.90 10.58
C GLN A 60 8.24 7.28 9.36
N TYR A 61 7.51 8.06 8.55
CA TYR A 61 6.81 7.55 7.36
C TYR A 61 7.76 6.84 6.38
N TYR A 62 8.94 7.41 6.16
CA TYR A 62 9.96 6.83 5.28
C TYR A 62 10.50 5.51 5.83
N ILE A 63 10.74 5.44 7.14
CA ILE A 63 11.29 4.24 7.79
C ILE A 63 10.27 3.09 7.71
N TYR A 64 8.98 3.36 7.95
CA TYR A 64 7.94 2.34 7.79
C TYR A 64 7.82 1.88 6.33
N ALA A 65 7.86 2.80 5.36
CA ALA A 65 7.78 2.44 3.94
C ALA A 65 9.00 1.60 3.50
N LEU A 66 10.21 2.00 3.89
CA LEU A 66 11.43 1.25 3.59
C LEU A 66 11.36 -0.16 4.19
N MET A 67 10.94 -0.26 5.45
CA MET A 67 10.83 -1.56 6.11
C MET A 67 9.76 -2.44 5.46
N PHE A 68 8.61 -1.87 5.10
CA PHE A 68 7.57 -2.57 4.36
C PHE A 68 8.10 -3.15 3.05
N VAL A 69 8.84 -2.37 2.25
CA VAL A 69 9.42 -2.85 0.98
C VAL A 69 10.39 -4.01 1.19
N VAL A 70 11.21 -3.97 2.25
CA VAL A 70 12.13 -5.08 2.58
C VAL A 70 11.36 -6.36 2.92
N PHE A 71 10.31 -6.26 3.75
CA PHE A 71 9.45 -7.41 4.08
C PHE A 71 8.61 -7.88 2.90
N ASP A 72 8.19 -6.97 2.02
CA ASP A 72 7.45 -7.34 0.80
C ASP A 72 8.33 -8.20 -0.11
N ILE A 73 9.59 -7.78 -0.32
CA ILE A 73 10.60 -8.57 -1.05
C ILE A 73 10.85 -9.94 -0.40
N GLU A 74 10.89 -10.01 0.93
CA GLU A 74 10.97 -11.28 1.65
C GLU A 74 9.83 -12.24 1.25
N THR A 75 8.59 -11.75 1.23
CA THR A 75 7.45 -12.59 0.84
C THR A 75 7.51 -13.04 -0.62
N VAL A 76 8.04 -12.21 -1.52
CA VAL A 76 8.28 -12.58 -2.92
C VAL A 76 9.22 -13.80 -3.02
N PHE A 77 10.21 -13.92 -2.14
CA PHE A 77 11.07 -15.11 -2.08
C PHE A 77 10.41 -16.30 -1.40
N LEU A 78 9.50 -16.07 -0.45
CA LEU A 78 8.76 -17.14 0.22
C LEU A 78 7.77 -17.85 -0.71
N TYR A 79 7.11 -17.13 -1.63
CA TYR A 79 6.07 -17.73 -2.49
C TYR A 79 6.59 -18.89 -3.37
N PRO A 80 7.68 -18.75 -4.17
CA PRO A 80 8.17 -19.86 -4.99
C PRO A 80 8.61 -21.06 -4.16
N TRP A 81 9.27 -20.83 -3.03
CA TRP A 81 9.66 -21.90 -2.11
C TRP A 81 8.44 -22.62 -1.54
N ALA A 82 7.44 -21.88 -1.06
CA ALA A 82 6.24 -22.44 -0.45
C ALA A 82 5.45 -23.30 -1.46
N VAL A 83 5.33 -22.84 -2.71
CA VAL A 83 4.63 -23.58 -3.77
C VAL A 83 5.39 -24.83 -4.22
N SER A 84 6.73 -24.81 -4.18
CA SER A 84 7.57 -25.93 -4.63
C SER A 84 8.04 -26.87 -3.51
N TYR A 85 7.71 -26.58 -2.25
CA TYR A 85 8.22 -27.27 -1.06
C TYR A 85 8.11 -28.80 -1.12
N ALA A 86 7.02 -29.33 -1.68
CA ALA A 86 6.79 -30.76 -1.82
C ALA A 86 7.92 -31.53 -2.54
N GLY A 87 8.70 -30.86 -3.40
CA GLY A 87 9.81 -31.45 -4.15
C GLY A 87 11.20 -31.17 -3.59
N LEU A 88 11.33 -30.33 -2.55
CA LEU A 88 12.63 -29.80 -2.11
C LEU A 88 13.21 -30.51 -0.87
N GLY A 89 12.39 -31.23 -0.11
CA GLY A 89 12.81 -31.97 1.08
C GLY A 89 13.25 -31.09 2.25
N THR A 90 13.86 -31.71 3.26
CA THR A 90 14.22 -31.05 4.53
C THR A 90 15.38 -30.06 4.41
N PHE A 91 16.24 -30.19 3.40
CA PHE A 91 17.36 -29.28 3.19
C PHE A 91 16.87 -27.85 2.90
N ALA A 92 15.94 -27.70 1.95
CA ALA A 92 15.35 -26.40 1.63
C ALA A 92 14.50 -25.82 2.76
N LEU A 93 13.97 -26.66 3.67
CA LEU A 93 13.32 -26.18 4.89
C LEU A 93 14.33 -25.46 5.80
N VAL A 94 15.50 -26.08 6.03
CA VAL A 94 16.55 -25.49 6.86
C VAL A 94 17.06 -24.19 6.25
N GLU A 95 17.34 -24.16 4.95
CA GLU A 95 17.76 -22.94 4.26
C GLU A 95 16.73 -21.82 4.40
N MET A 96 15.44 -22.14 4.27
CA MET A 96 14.39 -21.14 4.42
C MET A 96 14.26 -20.62 5.86
N ILE A 97 14.41 -21.50 6.86
CA ILE A 97 14.45 -21.08 8.26
C ILE A 97 15.62 -20.14 8.50
N VAL A 98 16.81 -20.44 7.96
CA VAL A 98 17.99 -19.58 8.08
C VAL A 98 17.72 -18.22 7.43
N PHE A 99 17.14 -18.19 6.23
CA PHE A 99 16.76 -16.95 5.53
C PHE A 99 15.81 -16.08 6.37
N LEU A 100 14.73 -16.68 6.90
CA LEU A 100 13.76 -15.99 7.75
C LEU A 100 14.40 -15.44 9.03
N VAL A 101 15.26 -16.23 9.67
CA VAL A 101 15.95 -15.82 10.91
C VAL A 101 16.84 -14.59 10.64
N ILE A 102 17.59 -14.56 9.53
CA ILE A 102 18.45 -13.42 9.18
C ILE A 102 17.64 -12.13 9.04
N LEU A 103 16.49 -12.18 8.35
CA LEU A 103 15.64 -11.01 8.16
C LEU A 103 14.90 -10.61 9.44
N LEU A 104 14.47 -11.59 10.24
CA LEU A 104 13.89 -11.36 11.57
C LEU A 104 14.89 -10.66 12.50
N PHE A 105 16.18 -11.00 12.43
CA PHE A 105 17.21 -10.26 13.17
C PHE A 105 17.26 -8.78 12.78
N GLY A 106 17.08 -8.47 11.49
CA GLY A 106 16.93 -7.10 11.00
C GLY A 106 15.74 -6.37 11.63
N LEU A 107 14.58 -7.05 11.74
CA LEU A 107 13.40 -6.51 12.40
C LEU A 107 13.65 -6.23 13.89
N VAL A 108 14.19 -7.22 14.59
CA VAL A 108 14.48 -7.14 16.02
C VAL A 108 15.47 -6.02 16.29
N TYR A 109 16.48 -5.85 15.44
CA TYR A 109 17.42 -4.74 15.54
C TYR A 109 16.73 -3.37 15.35
N ALA A 110 15.91 -3.21 14.32
CA ALA A 110 15.19 -1.97 14.06
C ALA A 110 14.21 -1.62 15.20
N TRP A 111 13.58 -2.64 15.79
CA TRP A 111 12.70 -2.49 16.95
C TRP A 111 13.48 -2.12 18.21
N ALA A 112 14.59 -2.80 18.49
CA ALA A 112 15.47 -2.52 19.63
C ALA A 112 16.05 -1.11 19.58
N LYS A 113 16.36 -0.61 18.38
CA LYS A 113 16.79 0.79 18.15
C LYS A 113 15.66 1.81 18.28
N GLY A 114 14.42 1.38 18.47
CA GLY A 114 13.27 2.27 18.66
C GLY A 114 12.88 3.05 17.41
N VAL A 115 13.39 2.66 16.23
CA VAL A 115 13.12 3.35 14.96
C VAL A 115 11.66 3.18 14.53
N LEU A 116 11.01 2.14 15.06
CA LEU A 116 9.60 1.82 14.90
C LEU A 116 8.66 2.46 15.92
N ARG A 117 9.10 3.50 16.64
CA ARG A 117 8.25 4.20 17.60
C ARG A 117 7.44 5.29 16.91
N TRP A 118 6.14 5.28 17.15
CA TRP A 118 5.22 6.32 16.70
C TRP A 118 4.98 7.33 17.84
N VAL A 119 5.84 8.35 17.91
CA VAL A 119 5.76 9.48 18.85
C VAL A 119 5.77 10.79 18.06
#